data_AF-W9EAG5-F1
#
_entry.id   AF-W9EAG5-F1
#
_cell.length_a   1.000
_cell.length_b   1.000
_cell.length_c   1.000
_cell.angle_alpha   90.00
_cell.angle_beta   90.00
_cell.angle_gamma   90.00
#
_symmetry.space_group_name_H-M   'P 1'
#
loop_
_entity.id
_entity.type
_entity.pdbx_description
1 polymer ?
#
loop_
_entity_poly.entity_id
_entity_poly.type
_entity_poly.pdbx_seq_one_letter_code
_entity_poly.pdbx_strand_id
1 'polypeptide(L)' 'MVQYDEFKDIPGYTEWNIIKKIEKGWSQDAKYYVQNNNGEEHLLRISDISTC' A
#
# COMPACT_ATOMS: atom_id res chain seq x y z
N MET A 1 -10.59 13.83 2.76
CA MET A 1 -10.38 12.53 2.10
C MET A 1 -8.92 12.51 1.71
N VAL A 2 -8.10 11.67 2.35
CA VAL A 2 -6.65 11.66 2.08
C VAL A 2 -6.44 10.74 0.90
N GLN A 3 -6.17 11.33 -0.27
CA GLN A 3 -5.97 10.61 -1.51
C GLN A 3 -4.45 10.48 -1.73
N TYR A 4 -3.95 9.25 -1.65
CA TYR A 4 -2.59 8.83 -1.99
C TYR A 4 -2.46 8.62 -3.51
N ASP A 5 -2.12 9.69 -4.24
CA ASP A 5 -1.86 9.65 -5.69
C ASP A 5 -0.78 8.63 -6.11
N GLU A 6 0.09 8.20 -5.20
CA GLU A 6 1.15 7.22 -5.43
C GLU A 6 0.64 5.80 -5.77
N PHE A 7 -0.58 5.45 -5.37
CA PHE A 7 -1.14 4.11 -5.56
C PHE A 7 -2.22 4.05 -6.64
N LYS A 8 -2.47 5.15 -7.37
CA LYS A 8 -3.55 5.26 -8.37
C LYS A 8 -3.46 4.22 -9.50
N ASP A 9 -2.26 3.68 -9.73
CA ASP A 9 -2.00 2.66 -10.75
C ASP A 9 -2.45 1.25 -10.29
N ILE A 10 -2.70 1.07 -8.99
CA ILE A 10 -3.12 -0.21 -8.42
C ILE A 10 -4.64 -0.35 -8.57
N PRO A 11 -5.13 -1.38 -9.27
CA PRO A 11 -6.57 -1.62 -9.39
C PRO A 11 -7.19 -1.84 -8.00
N GLY A 12 -8.32 -1.18 -7.74
CA GLY A 12 -8.98 -1.22 -6.43
C GLY A 12 -8.44 -0.23 -5.40
N TYR A 13 -7.45 0.59 -5.75
CA TYR A 13 -6.92 1.64 -4.86
C TYR A 13 -8.01 2.60 -4.33
N THR A 14 -9.00 2.93 -5.16
CA THR A 14 -10.12 3.80 -4.79
C THR A 14 -11.02 3.21 -3.69
N GLU A 15 -10.94 1.90 -3.46
CA GLU A 15 -11.73 1.20 -2.45
C GLU A 15 -11.01 1.16 -1.10
N TRP A 16 -9.75 1.57 -1.01
CA TRP A 16 -8.96 1.59 0.21
C TRP A 16 -9.30 2.83 1.05
N ASN A 17 -9.74 2.60 2.29
CA ASN A 17 -10.01 3.66 3.25
C ASN A 17 -8.85 3.92 4.19
N ILE A 18 -8.06 2.89 4.49
CA ILE A 18 -6.95 2.97 5.43
C ILE A 18 -5.71 2.48 4.71
N ILE A 19 -4.64 3.28 4.79
CA ILE A 19 -3.31 2.91 4.32
C ILE A 19 -2.34 3.27 5.45
N LYS A 20 -1.62 2.28 5.97
CA LYS A 20 -0.64 2.48 7.05
C LYS A 20 0.67 1.83 6.67
N LYS A 21 1.73 2.62 6.57
CA LYS A 21 3.09 2.11 6.36
C LYS A 21 3.50 1.27 7.57
N ILE A 22 3.98 0.07 7.31
CA ILE A 22 4.52 -0.84 8.32
C ILE A 22 6.05 -0.72 8.27
N GLU A 23 6.60 -0.03 9.26
CA GLU A 23 8.05 0.09 9.44
C GLU A 23 8.53 -1.07 10.33
N LYS A 24 8.60 -2.27 9.74
CA LYS A 24 9.18 -3.45 10.39
C LYS A 24 10.10 -4.21 9.44
N GLY A 25 11.41 -4.08 9.67
CA GLY A 25 12.40 -5.06 9.20
C GLY A 25 13.40 -4.56 8.15
N TRP A 26 14.40 -5.42 7.90
CA TRP A 26 15.69 -5.17 7.23
C TRP A 26 15.61 -5.36 5.71
N SER A 27 14.48 -5.02 5.10
CA SER A 27 14.28 -5.17 3.67
C SER A 27 14.01 -3.81 3.06
N GLN A 28 14.57 -3.55 1.88
CA GLN A 28 14.34 -2.31 1.13
C GLN A 28 12.90 -2.21 0.60
N ASP A 29 12.11 -3.28 0.66
CA ASP A 29 10.70 -3.25 0.30
C ASP A 29 9.85 -2.50 1.32
N ALA A 30 8.98 -1.62 0.82
CA ALA A 30 8.03 -0.89 1.61
C ALA A 30 6.76 -1.74 1.79
N LYS A 31 6.32 -1.92 3.03
CA LYS A 31 5.10 -2.65 3.37
C LYS A 31 4.05 -1.68 3.88
N TYR A 32 2.81 -1.87 3.44
CA TYR A 32 1.67 -1.09 3.81
C TYR A 32 0.52 -2.03 4.20
N TYR A 33 -0.09 -1.78 5.34
CA TYR A 33 -1.38 -2.32 5.68
C TYR A 33 -2.45 -1.49 4.96
N VAL A 34 -3.32 -2.14 4.20
CA VAL A 34 -4.45 -1.48 3.57
C VAL A 34 -5.75 -2.13 4.01
N GLN A 35 -6.78 -1.32 4.24
CA GLN A 35 -8.12 -1.80 4.54
C GLN A 35 -9.12 -1.16 3.57
N ASN A 36 -9.98 -1.99 2.98
CA ASN A 36 -11.00 -1.51 2.06
C ASN A 36 -12.30 -1.08 2.77
N ASN A 37 -13.25 -0.55 2.00
CA ASN A 37 -14.58 -0.16 2.47
C ASN A 37 -15.42 -1.32 3.01
N ASN A 38 -15.12 -2.56 2.60
CA ASN A 38 -15.82 -3.76 3.06
C ASN A 38 -15.24 -4.30 4.38
N GLY A 39 -14.19 -3.69 4.91
CA GLY A 39 -13.48 -4.17 6.11
C GLY A 39 -12.45 -5.26 5.82
N GLU A 40 -12.19 -5.58 4.56
CA GLU A 40 -11.16 -6.54 4.15
C GLU A 40 -9.78 -5.91 4.31
N GLU A 41 -8.88 -6.69 4.90
CA GLU A 41 -7.54 -6.27 5.26
C GLU A 41 -6.53 -6.92 4.31
N HIS A 42 -5.70 -6.11 3.65
CA HIS A 42 -4.65 -6.60 2.76
C HIS A 42 -3.28 -6.06 3.17
N LEU A 43 -2.24 -6.81 2.80
CA LEU A 43 -0.85 -6.37 2.92
C LEU A 43 -0.33 -5.99 1.53
N LEU A 44 -0.11 -4.70 1.32
CA LEU A 44 0.50 -4.16 0.12
C LEU A 44 2.03 -4.15 0.30
N ARG A 45 2.75 -4.78 -0.62
CA ARG A 45 4.22 -4.75 -0.67
C ARG A 45 4.65 -4.04 -1.94
N ILE A 46 5.45 -2.99 -1.80
CA ILE A 46 6.07 -2.27 -2.91
C ILE A 46 7.55 -2.60 -2.92
N SER A 47 7.98 -3.23 -4.00
CA SER A 47 9.39 -3.47 -4.30
C SER A 47 9.82 -2.42 -5.31
N ASP A 48 10.85 -1.64 -4.99
CA ASP A 48 11.49 -0.78 -5.97
C ASP A 48 12.31 -1.65 -6.93
N ILE A 49 12.04 -1.56 -8.24
CA ILE A 49 12.73 -2.31 -9.31
C ILE A 49 13.81 -1.43 -9.96
N SER A 50 14.11 -0.24 -9.41
CA SER A 50 15.04 0.73 -10.03
C SER A 50 16.50 0.27 -10.04
N THR A 51 16.78 -0.96 -9.61
CA THR A 51 18.10 -1.57 -9.76
C THR A 51 18.11 -2.45 -11.01
N CYS A 52 18.33 -1.82 -12.16
CA CYS A 52 18.75 -2.50 -13.38
C CYS A 52 19.95 -1.76 -13.99
#